data_AF-A0A4R6U2W9-F1
#
_entry.id   AF-A0A4R6U2W9-F1
#
_cell.length_a   1.000
_cell.length_b   1.000
_cell.length_c   1.000
_cell.angle_alpha   90.00
_cell.angle_beta   90.00
_cell.angle_gamma   90.00
#
_symmetry.space_group_name_H-M   'P 1'
#
loop_
_entity.id
_entity.type
_entity.pdbx_description
1 polymer ?
#
loop_
_entity_poly.entity_id
_entity_poly.type
_entity_poly.pdbx_seq_one_letter_code
_entity_poly.pdbx_strand_id
1 'polypeptide(L)'
;MTILLLLVAFTVSLIIAVVISLFIIQLFMKQVIGKKHSDLQDICDSEDVPARWSDRFEKKVERLKSDQQMKRVRRLANKTYIRKLNRLIAYTKHTRLVENEEVREQLLNDLKALVVEKRQSLHHNA
;
A
#
# COMPACT_ATOMS: atom_id res chain seq x y z
N MET A 1 -36.77 36.84 14.29
CA MET A 1 -35.93 37.05 13.08
C MET A 1 -34.50 36.56 13.29
N THR A 2 -33.82 36.97 14.37
CA THR A 2 -32.45 36.51 14.71
C THR A 2 -32.34 35.00 14.93
N ILE A 3 -33.29 34.39 15.66
CA ILE A 3 -33.31 32.94 15.90
C ILE A 3 -33.49 32.15 14.59
N LEU A 4 -34.39 32.61 13.71
CA LEU A 4 -34.62 32.00 12.39
C LEU A 4 -33.35 32.08 11.53
N LEU A 5 -32.66 33.23 11.52
CA LEU A 5 -31.39 33.40 10.81
C LEU A 5 -30.30 32.48 11.33
N LEU A 6 -30.19 32.31 12.65
CA LEU A 6 -29.24 31.37 13.26
C LEU A 6 -29.54 29.92 12.88
N LEU A 7 -30.83 29.54 12.86
CA LEU A 7 -31.27 28.20 12.49
C LEU A 7 -30.92 27.90 11.03
N VAL A 8 -31.20 28.83 10.12
CA VAL A 8 -30.84 28.73 8.69
C VAL A 8 -29.33 28.65 8.52
N ALA A 9 -28.56 29.52 9.20
CA ALA A 9 -27.10 29.50 9.13
C ALA A 9 -26.51 28.18 9.64
N PHE A 10 -27.08 27.61 10.71
CA PHE A 10 -26.69 26.31 11.23
C PHE A 10 -26.97 25.17 10.24
N THR A 11 -28.16 25.15 9.63
CA THR A 11 -28.50 24.15 8.62
C THR A 11 -27.58 24.22 7.40
N VAL A 12 -27.30 25.43 6.91
CA VAL A 12 -26.35 25.65 5.79
C VAL A 12 -24.95 25.18 6.17
N SER A 13 -24.50 25.48 7.39
CA SER A 13 -23.21 25.01 7.91
C SER A 13 -23.13 23.48 7.95
N LEU A 14 -24.18 22.79 8.39
CA LEU A 14 -24.24 21.32 8.40
C LEU A 14 -24.16 20.74 6.98
N ILE A 15 -24.89 21.33 6.02
CA ILE A 15 -24.84 20.88 4.63
C ILE A 15 -23.42 21.04 4.07
N ILE A 16 -22.78 22.19 4.30
CA ILE A 16 -21.39 22.44 3.88
C ILE A 16 -20.44 21.42 4.52
N ALA A 17 -20.58 21.14 5.82
CA ALA A 17 -19.74 20.17 6.52
C ALA A 17 -19.86 18.76 5.90
N VAL A 18 -21.08 18.31 5.57
CA VAL A 18 -21.30 17.03 4.90
C VAL A 18 -20.65 17.03 3.51
N VAL A 19 -20.82 18.08 2.70
CA VAL A 19 -20.21 18.17 1.37
C VAL A 19 -18.68 18.13 1.43
N ILE A 20 -18.08 18.87 2.36
CA ILE A 20 -16.63 18.86 2.58
C ILE A 20 -16.17 17.46 2.98
N SER A 21 -16.90 16.78 3.87
CA SER A 21 -16.54 15.42 4.29
C SER A 21 -16.53 14.42 3.14
N LEU A 22 -17.53 14.50 2.24
CA LEU A 22 -17.61 13.64 1.06
C LEU A 22 -16.46 13.92 0.08
N PHE A 23 -16.11 15.19 -0.12
CA PHE A 23 -14.98 15.57 -0.98
C PHE A 23 -13.64 15.06 -0.43
N ILE A 24 -13.44 15.16 0.89
CA ILE A 24 -12.26 14.62 1.56
C ILE A 24 -12.17 13.10 1.34
N ILE A 25 -13.26 12.36 1.53
CA ILE A 25 -13.28 10.90 1.33
C ILE A 25 -12.89 10.54 -0.11
N GLN A 26 -13.45 11.22 -1.11
CA GLN A 26 -13.12 10.96 -2.52
C GLN A 26 -11.64 11.23 -2.83
N LEU A 27 -11.07 12.30 -2.26
CA LEU A 27 -9.67 12.66 -2.48
C LEU A 27 -8.73 11.65 -1.80
N PHE A 28 -9.06 11.20 -0.60
CA PHE A 28 -8.33 10.15 0.12
C PHE A 28 -8.45 8.78 -0.58
N MET A 29 -9.63 8.42 -1.10
CA MET A 29 -9.85 7.19 -1.86
C MET A 29 -8.92 7.13 -3.07
N LYS A 30 -8.85 8.20 -3.89
CA LYS A 30 -7.98 8.24 -5.07
C LYS A 30 -6.50 8.03 -4.74
N GLN A 31 -6.01 8.65 -3.67
CA GLN A 31 -4.59 8.55 -3.33
C GLN A 31 -4.19 7.23 -2.63
N VAL A 32 -5.03 6.72 -1.73
CA VAL A 32 -4.69 5.56 -0.90
C VAL A 32 -5.06 4.25 -1.61
N ILE A 33 -6.19 4.20 -2.30
CA ILE A 33 -6.61 3.01 -3.06
C ILE A 33 -5.79 2.91 -4.33
N GLY A 34 -5.58 4.02 -5.05
CA GLY A 34 -4.82 4.00 -6.30
C GLY A 34 -3.42 3.42 -6.14
N LYS A 35 -2.68 3.81 -5.08
CA LYS A 35 -1.34 3.29 -4.82
C LYS A 35 -1.33 1.81 -4.44
N LYS A 36 -2.23 1.38 -3.54
CA LYS A 36 -2.30 -0.02 -3.11
C LYS A 36 -2.80 -0.94 -4.21
N HIS A 37 -3.75 -0.47 -5.03
CA HIS A 37 -4.29 -1.23 -6.14
C HIS A 37 -3.27 -1.34 -7.28
N SER A 38 -2.57 -0.25 -7.59
CA SER A 38 -1.40 -0.32 -8.46
C SER A 38 -0.34 -1.26 -7.90
N ASP A 39 -0.08 -1.29 -6.59
CA ASP A 39 0.92 -2.20 -6.01
C ASP A 39 0.49 -3.66 -6.17
N LEU A 40 -0.81 -3.95 -6.04
CA LEU A 40 -1.36 -5.29 -6.26
C LEU A 40 -1.30 -5.68 -7.74
N GLN A 41 -1.63 -4.76 -8.63
CA GLN A 41 -1.58 -4.99 -10.08
C GLN A 41 -0.16 -5.24 -10.55
N ASP A 42 0.80 -4.40 -10.13
CA ASP A 42 2.23 -4.59 -10.44
C ASP A 42 2.73 -5.96 -9.97
N ILE A 43 2.25 -6.45 -8.82
CA ILE A 43 2.61 -7.78 -8.28
C ILE A 43 1.98 -8.91 -9.11
N CYS A 44 0.71 -8.77 -9.51
CA CYS A 44 0.06 -9.75 -10.38
C CYS A 44 0.72 -9.85 -11.75
N ASP A 45 1.13 -8.71 -12.31
CA ASP A 45 1.70 -8.65 -13.66
C ASP A 45 3.18 -9.09 -13.68
N SER A 46 3.94 -8.79 -12.62
CA SER A 46 5.39 -9.02 -12.58
C SER A 46 5.81 -10.26 -11.79
N GLU A 47 4.93 -10.86 -10.98
CA GLU A 47 5.26 -11.91 -10.00
C GLU A 47 6.44 -11.53 -9.07
N ASP A 48 6.77 -10.24 -8.92
CA ASP A 48 7.83 -9.75 -8.04
C ASP A 48 7.39 -8.44 -7.36
N VAL A 49 8.22 -7.91 -6.46
CA VAL A 49 7.97 -6.63 -5.80
C VAL A 49 7.93 -5.49 -6.83
N PRO A 50 7.02 -4.51 -6.68
CA PRO A 50 6.94 -3.39 -7.61
C PRO A 50 8.29 -2.66 -7.74
N ALA A 51 8.73 -2.34 -8.96
CA ALA A 51 10.01 -1.67 -9.23
C ALA A 51 10.20 -0.39 -8.41
N ARG A 52 9.11 0.38 -8.20
CA ARG A 52 9.11 1.56 -7.32
C ARG A 52 9.54 1.29 -5.88
N TRP A 53 9.45 0.04 -5.41
CA TRP A 53 9.96 -0.36 -4.11
C TRP A 53 11.44 -0.73 -4.17
N SER A 54 11.90 -1.36 -5.25
CA SER A 54 13.26 -1.89 -5.37
C SER A 54 14.29 -0.89 -5.88
N ASP A 55 13.89 0.02 -6.75
CA ASP A 55 14.71 1.06 -7.40
C ASP A 55 15.68 1.77 -6.45
N ARG A 56 15.16 2.19 -5.29
CA ARG A 56 15.95 2.94 -4.30
C ARG A 56 17.04 2.07 -3.68
N PHE A 57 16.76 0.79 -3.45
CA PHE A 57 17.71 -0.14 -2.85
C PHE A 57 18.72 -0.63 -3.88
N GLU A 58 18.30 -0.89 -5.12
CA GLU A 58 19.18 -1.27 -6.23
C GLU A 58 20.21 -0.17 -6.51
N LYS A 59 19.76 1.07 -6.70
CA LYS A 59 20.66 2.24 -6.86
C LYS A 59 21.62 2.40 -5.69
N LYS A 60 21.21 2.02 -4.47
CA LYS A 60 22.07 2.06 -3.29
C LYS A 60 23.08 0.92 -3.28
N VAL A 61 22.72 -0.27 -3.75
CA VAL A 61 23.60 -1.43 -3.87
C VAL A 61 24.66 -1.21 -4.96
N GLU A 62 24.29 -0.66 -6.12
CA GLU A 62 25.21 -0.36 -7.23
C GLU A 62 26.31 0.63 -6.85
N ARG A 63 26.00 1.57 -5.94
CA ARG A 63 26.97 2.58 -5.45
C ARG A 63 27.95 2.02 -4.42
N LEU A 64 27.68 0.84 -3.87
CA LEU A 64 28.51 0.24 -2.82
C LEU A 64 29.54 -0.69 -3.45
N LYS A 65 30.81 -0.47 -3.14
CA LYS A 65 31.93 -1.32 -3.59
C LYS A 65 32.21 -2.49 -2.63
N SER A 66 31.61 -2.49 -1.45
CA SER A 66 31.85 -3.49 -0.41
C SER A 66 30.69 -4.48 -0.34
N ASP A 67 31.00 -5.76 -0.53
CA ASP A 67 30.04 -6.87 -0.42
C ASP A 67 29.31 -6.88 0.92
N GLN A 68 30.01 -6.54 2.01
CA GLN A 68 29.40 -6.51 3.34
C GLN A 68 28.33 -5.40 3.45
N GLN A 69 28.59 -4.24 2.85
CA GLN A 69 27.62 -3.14 2.83
C GLN A 69 26.44 -3.47 1.89
N MET A 70 26.70 -4.10 0.74
CA MET A 70 25.67 -4.56 -0.18
C MET A 70 24.74 -5.57 0.49
N LYS A 71 25.28 -6.57 1.22
CA LYS A 71 24.49 -7.52 2.01
C LYS A 71 23.60 -6.82 3.04
N ARG A 72 24.11 -5.81 3.76
CA ARG A 72 23.32 -5.03 4.72
C ARG A 72 22.16 -4.29 4.06
N VAL A 73 22.39 -3.68 2.90
CA VAL A 73 21.32 -2.98 2.15
C VAL A 73 20.29 -3.97 1.63
N ARG A 74 20.70 -5.12 1.08
CA ARG A 74 19.78 -6.19 0.64
C ARG A 74 18.92 -6.71 1.80
N ARG A 75 19.50 -6.92 2.98
CA ARG A 75 18.73 -7.30 4.19
C ARG A 75 17.71 -6.24 4.57
N LEU A 76 18.09 -4.96 4.53
CA LEU A 76 17.17 -3.85 4.82
C LEU A 76 16.03 -3.77 3.79
N ALA A 77 16.36 -3.98 2.51
CA ALA A 77 15.40 -4.01 1.42
C ALA A 77 14.36 -5.12 1.64
N ASN A 78 14.80 -6.36 1.85
CA ASN A 78 13.91 -7.50 2.05
C ASN A 78 13.02 -7.34 3.30
N LYS A 79 13.57 -6.83 4.42
CA LYS A 79 12.74 -6.49 5.60
C LYS A 79 11.67 -5.45 5.27
N THR A 80 12.00 -4.49 4.42
CA THR A 80 11.06 -3.45 4.00
C THR A 80 9.98 -4.01 3.08
N TYR A 81 10.35 -4.86 2.12
CA TYR A 81 9.40 -5.52 1.22
C TYR A 81 8.42 -6.39 1.99
N ILE A 82 8.89 -7.26 2.90
CA ILE A 82 8.03 -8.11 3.74
C ILE A 82 7.04 -7.27 4.53
N ARG A 83 7.48 -6.14 5.12
CA ARG A 83 6.57 -5.25 5.85
C ARG A 83 5.48 -4.68 4.94
N LYS A 84 5.81 -4.30 3.71
CA LYS A 84 4.84 -3.77 2.74
C LYS A 84 3.89 -4.85 2.24
N LEU A 85 4.40 -6.04 1.90
CA LEU A 85 3.59 -7.19 1.51
C LEU A 85 2.59 -7.58 2.61
N ASN A 86 3.01 -7.62 3.89
CA ASN A 86 2.10 -7.88 5.01
C ASN A 86 0.99 -6.82 5.14
N ARG A 87 1.28 -5.55 4.82
CA ARG A 87 0.26 -4.49 4.78
C ARG A 87 -0.71 -4.67 3.62
N LEU A 88 -0.24 -5.14 2.46
CA LEU A 88 -1.12 -5.50 1.34
C LEU A 88 -2.00 -6.69 1.70
N ILE A 89 -1.44 -7.75 2.29
CA ILE A 89 -2.22 -8.90 2.79
C ILE A 89 -3.33 -8.44 3.75
N ALA A 90 -2.98 -7.61 4.74
CA ALA A 90 -3.97 -7.09 5.69
C ALA A 90 -5.04 -6.24 4.99
N TYR A 91 -4.64 -5.42 4.01
CA TYR A 91 -5.58 -4.62 3.24
C TYR A 91 -6.52 -5.50 2.38
N THR A 92 -6.00 -6.47 1.65
CA THR A 92 -6.76 -7.38 0.78
C THR A 92 -7.75 -8.24 1.57
N LYS A 93 -7.41 -8.62 2.81
CA LYS A 93 -8.33 -9.35 3.71
C LYS A 93 -9.56 -8.55 4.14
N HIS A 94 -9.43 -7.23 4.28
CA HIS A 94 -10.49 -6.40 4.88
C HIS A 94 -11.19 -5.48 3.87
N THR A 95 -10.66 -5.36 2.65
CA THR A 95 -11.22 -4.49 1.62
C THR A 95 -12.41 -5.15 0.92
N ARG A 96 -13.50 -4.41 0.73
CA ARG A 96 -14.62 -4.83 -0.13
C ARG A 96 -14.38 -4.56 -1.62
N LEU A 97 -13.22 -3.99 -1.97
CA LEU A 97 -12.89 -3.60 -3.34
C LEU A 97 -12.54 -4.78 -4.26
N VAL A 98 -12.26 -5.96 -3.68
CA VAL A 98 -12.18 -7.20 -4.44
C VAL A 98 -13.51 -7.91 -4.21
N GLU A 99 -14.40 -7.84 -5.21
CA GLU A 99 -15.77 -8.37 -5.09
C GLU A 99 -15.82 -9.89 -5.24
N ASN A 100 -14.88 -10.46 -6.00
CA ASN A 100 -14.78 -11.90 -6.20
C ASN A 100 -13.86 -12.54 -5.14
N GLU A 101 -14.41 -13.47 -4.36
CA GLU A 101 -13.67 -14.17 -3.30
C GLU A 101 -12.57 -15.08 -3.83
N GLU A 102 -12.76 -15.72 -4.99
CA GLU A 102 -11.72 -16.54 -5.63
C GLU A 102 -10.52 -15.68 -6.02
N VAL A 103 -10.78 -14.50 -6.58
CA VAL A 103 -9.72 -13.52 -6.94
C VAL A 103 -9.00 -13.03 -5.67
N ARG A 104 -9.75 -12.84 -4.57
CA ARG A 104 -9.15 -12.46 -3.29
C ARG A 104 -8.22 -13.55 -2.76
N GLU A 105 -8.65 -14.81 -2.80
CA GLU A 105 -7.84 -15.94 -2.34
C GLU A 105 -6.57 -16.10 -3.17
N GLN A 106 -6.67 -16.00 -4.50
CA GLN A 106 -5.52 -16.05 -5.40
C GLN A 106 -4.52 -14.93 -5.06
N LEU A 107 -4.98 -13.68 -4.99
CA LEU A 107 -4.14 -12.53 -4.60
C LEU A 107 -3.45 -12.75 -3.24
N LEU A 108 -4.17 -13.30 -2.27
CA LEU A 108 -3.60 -13.58 -0.95
C LEU A 108 -2.54 -14.68 -0.99
N ASN A 109 -2.69 -15.67 -1.87
CA ASN A 109 -1.71 -16.73 -2.06
C ASN A 109 -0.45 -16.20 -2.73
N ASP A 110 -0.58 -15.38 -3.78
CA ASP A 110 0.55 -14.75 -4.47
C ASP A 110 1.37 -13.86 -3.52
N LEU A 111 0.68 -13.02 -2.75
CA LEU A 111 1.33 -12.16 -1.75
C LEU A 111 2.04 -12.97 -0.66
N LYS A 112 1.47 -14.09 -0.20
CA LYS A 112 2.11 -14.97 0.79
C LYS A 112 3.34 -15.67 0.20
N ALA A 113 3.26 -16.14 -1.05
CA ALA A 113 4.38 -16.78 -1.73
C ALA A 113 5.58 -15.83 -1.81
N LEU A 114 5.35 -14.57 -2.21
CA LEU A 114 6.38 -13.53 -2.23
C LEU A 114 6.98 -13.26 -0.84
N VAL A 115 6.16 -13.26 0.22
CA VAL A 115 6.67 -13.10 1.59
C VAL A 115 7.61 -14.24 1.96
N VAL A 116 7.28 -15.48 1.59
CA VAL A 116 8.11 -16.66 1.85
C VAL A 116 9.43 -16.56 1.09
N GLU A 117 9.38 -16.24 -0.20
CA GLU A 117 10.56 -16.06 -1.06
C GLU A 117 11.49 -14.95 -0.52
N LYS A 118 10.95 -13.77 -0.21
CA LYS A 118 11.76 -12.68 0.34
C LYS A 118 12.29 -13.00 1.75
N ARG A 119 11.63 -13.89 2.52
CA ARG A 119 12.16 -14.38 3.80
C ARG A 119 13.30 -15.39 3.61
N GLN A 120 13.21 -16.28 2.64
CA GLN A 120 14.31 -17.20 2.30
C GLN A 120 15.57 -16.44 1.87
N SER A 121 15.41 -15.42 1.03
CA SER A 121 16.53 -14.56 0.62
C SER A 121 17.15 -13.76 1.78
N LEU A 122 16.43 -13.50 2.87
CA LEU A 122 17.02 -12.91 4.09
C LEU A 122 17.96 -13.88 4.81
N HIS A 123 17.59 -15.15 4.88
CA HIS A 123 18.40 -16.18 5.54
C HIS A 123 19.62 -16.57 4.71
N HIS A 124 19.50 -16.60 3.38
CA HIS A 124 20.64 -16.88 2.49
C HIS A 124 21.67 -15.75 2.47
N ASN A 125 21.23 -14.50 2.66
CA ASN A 125 22.12 -13.33 2.74
C ASN A 125 22.62 -13.04 4.17
N ALA A 126 22.32 -13.90 5.15
CA ALA A 126 22.76 -13.79 6.57
C ALA A 126 24.25 -14.11 6.73
#